data_AF-A0A6A4MUJ9-F1
#
_entry.id   AF-A0A6A4MUJ9-F1
#
_cell.length_a   1.000
_cell.length_b   1.000
_cell.length_c   1.000
_cell.angle_alpha   90.00
_cell.angle_beta   90.00
_cell.angle_gamma   90.00
#
_symmetry.space_group_name_H-M   'P 1'
#
loop_
_entity.id
_entity.type
_entity.pdbx_description
1 polymer ?
#
loop_
_entity_poly.entity_id
_entity_poly.type
_entity_poly.pdbx_seq_one_letter_code
_entity_poly.pdbx_strand_id
1 'polypeptide(L)'
;MRYLMYVVEQVLRSAPCSVGILVDRGFSSIDNISSSQVTINVAVIFIGGKDDREALAYASRVARHPRVKLTIIRLLVDPNAESSRLVGYRVILEEQQKEMKLDDEYFAQFYEKHVVGGHMSYTEKHLANAAETFSTLRSFEGQYSLVIVGREGGLNSILTKGMNDWQQCPELGPIGDVLSGPDFSMTVSVLIIQQHKVKGDLDGLDDDFSIM
;
A
#
# COMPACT_ATOMS: atom_id res chain seq x y z
N MET A 1 -1.14 -23.68 4.44
CA MET A 1 -1.07 -22.24 4.77
C MET A 1 0.07 -21.89 5.72
N ARG A 2 0.23 -22.51 6.91
CA ARG A 2 1.30 -22.15 7.88
C ARG A 2 2.74 -22.12 7.33
N TYR A 3 3.12 -23.05 6.45
CA TYR A 3 4.48 -23.09 5.89
C TYR A 3 4.74 -21.97 4.87
N LEU A 4 3.73 -21.58 4.10
CA LEU A 4 3.84 -20.49 3.12
C LEU A 4 4.00 -19.14 3.81
N MET A 5 3.24 -18.91 4.89
CA MET A 5 3.34 -17.71 5.71
C MET A 5 4.72 -17.57 6.36
N TYR A 6 5.27 -18.68 6.87
CA TYR A 6 6.62 -18.69 7.44
C TYR A 6 7.70 -18.26 6.43
N VAL A 7 7.65 -18.78 5.20
CA VAL A 7 8.62 -18.41 4.16
C VAL A 7 8.48 -16.93 3.78
N VAL A 8 7.26 -16.43 3.61
CA VAL A 8 7.00 -15.02 3.32
C VAL A 8 7.59 -14.13 4.41
N GLU A 9 7.36 -14.46 5.68
CA GLU A 9 7.89 -13.70 6.81
C GLU A 9 9.42 -13.66 6.82
N GLN A 10 10.09 -14.80 6.57
CA GLN A 10 11.55 -14.86 6.51
C GLN A 10 12.11 -14.00 5.37
N VAL A 11 11.46 -14.00 4.20
CA VAL A 11 11.85 -13.16 3.07
C VAL A 11 11.68 -11.68 3.41
N LEU A 12 10.53 -11.29 3.98
CA LEU A 12 10.24 -9.90 4.34
C LEU A 12 11.22 -9.33 5.39
N ARG A 13 11.77 -10.20 6.26
CA ARG A 13 12.73 -9.83 7.31
C ARG A 13 14.19 -9.80 6.83
N SER A 14 14.54 -10.65 5.87
CA SER A 14 15.96 -10.94 5.55
C SER A 14 16.39 -10.43 4.17
N ALA A 15 15.44 -10.01 3.32
CA ALA A 15 15.75 -9.58 1.97
C ALA A 15 16.61 -8.31 1.96
N PRO A 16 17.71 -8.26 1.20
CA PRO A 16 18.55 -7.06 1.04
C PRO A 16 17.97 -6.07 0.02
N CYS A 17 16.72 -6.26 -0.40
CA CYS A 17 16.03 -5.47 -1.42
C CYS A 17 14.53 -5.35 -1.13
N SER A 18 13.83 -4.48 -1.86
CA SER A 18 12.38 -4.36 -1.78
C SER A 18 11.71 -5.68 -2.18
N VAL A 19 10.66 -6.06 -1.45
CA VAL A 19 9.93 -7.32 -1.64
C VAL A 19 8.54 -7.02 -2.18
N GLY A 20 8.11 -7.79 -3.18
CA GLY A 20 6.74 -7.76 -3.69
C GLY A 20 6.03 -9.09 -3.43
N ILE A 21 4.84 -9.04 -2.82
CA ILE A 21 3.95 -10.19 -2.64
C ILE A 21 2.77 -10.01 -3.58
N LEU A 22 2.66 -10.90 -4.58
CA LEU A 22 1.52 -10.90 -5.51
C LEU A 22 0.50 -11.94 -5.07
N VAL A 23 -0.69 -11.47 -4.70
CA VAL A 23 -1.88 -12.30 -4.57
C VAL A 23 -2.58 -12.32 -5.93
N ASP A 24 -2.27 -13.35 -6.71
CA ASP A 24 -2.80 -13.53 -8.06
C ASP A 24 -4.21 -14.13 -8.02
N ARG A 25 -5.13 -13.49 -8.75
CA ARG A 25 -6.53 -13.91 -8.93
C ARG A 25 -6.90 -14.07 -10.40
N GLY A 26 -5.94 -14.50 -11.22
CA GLY A 26 -6.11 -14.68 -12.65
C GLY A 26 -5.65 -13.47 -13.48
N PHE A 27 -4.80 -12.62 -12.92
CA PHE A 27 -4.13 -11.55 -13.68
C PHE A 27 -3.28 -12.13 -14.80
N SER A 28 -2.64 -13.28 -14.56
CA SER A 28 -1.86 -14.02 -15.58
C SER A 28 -2.70 -14.55 -16.75
N SER A 29 -4.02 -14.66 -16.59
CA SER A 29 -4.93 -15.15 -17.64
C SER A 29 -5.35 -14.05 -18.63
N ILE A 30 -5.14 -12.77 -18.29
CA ILE A 30 -5.47 -11.63 -19.15
C ILE A 30 -4.60 -11.63 -20.43
N ASP A 31 -3.41 -12.23 -20.39
CA ASP A 31 -2.55 -12.39 -21.56
C ASP A 31 -3.04 -13.47 -22.55
N ASN A 32 -3.93 -14.39 -22.13
CA ASN A 32 -4.43 -15.49 -22.96
C ASN A 32 -5.72 -15.14 -23.73
N ILE A 33 -6.31 -13.95 -23.51
CA ILE A 33 -7.56 -13.51 -24.16
C ILE A 33 -7.18 -12.50 -25.27
N SER A 34 -7.10 -12.99 -26.51
CA SER A 34 -7.02 -12.23 -27.77
C SER A 34 -6.23 -10.91 -27.73
N SER A 35 -4.96 -11.03 -28.10
CA SER A 35 -3.84 -10.10 -28.02
C SER A 35 -3.93 -8.78 -28.82
N SER A 36 -5.07 -8.07 -28.88
CA SER A 36 -5.11 -6.79 -29.61
C SER A 36 -5.84 -5.60 -28.98
N GLN A 37 -6.64 -5.75 -27.92
CA GLN A 37 -7.50 -4.62 -27.48
C GLN A 37 -7.69 -4.42 -25.96
N VAL A 38 -7.21 -5.31 -25.08
CA VAL A 38 -7.49 -5.15 -23.63
C VAL A 38 -6.46 -4.23 -22.97
N THR A 39 -6.92 -3.04 -22.55
CA THR A 39 -6.21 -2.14 -21.64
C THR A 39 -6.28 -2.67 -20.22
N ILE A 40 -5.15 -2.71 -19.53
CA ILE A 40 -5.03 -3.17 -18.14
C ILE A 40 -5.13 -1.95 -17.23
N ASN A 41 -6.21 -1.86 -16.46
CA ASN A 41 -6.38 -0.80 -15.47
C ASN A 41 -5.67 -1.22 -14.18
N VAL A 42 -4.70 -0.41 -13.75
CA VAL A 42 -3.93 -0.62 -12.54
C VAL A 42 -4.20 0.54 -11.59
N ALA A 43 -4.44 0.24 -10.32
CA ALA A 43 -4.48 1.25 -9.27
C ALA A 43 -3.23 1.15 -8.38
N VAL A 44 -2.75 2.28 -7.89
CA VAL A 44 -1.80 2.35 -6.77
C VAL A 44 -2.42 3.16 -5.65
N ILE A 45 -2.44 2.60 -4.44
CA ILE A 45 -2.96 3.27 -3.24
C ILE A 45 -1.79 3.95 -2.53
N PHE A 46 -1.97 5.21 -2.17
CA PHE A 46 -0.99 5.99 -1.42
C PHE A 46 -1.65 6.59 -0.18
N ILE A 47 -1.34 6.05 0.99
CA ILE A 47 -1.73 6.58 2.31
C ILE A 47 -0.58 7.42 2.87
N GLY A 48 0.65 7.00 2.60
CA GLY A 48 1.88 7.62 3.09
C GLY A 48 2.79 6.57 3.74
N GLY A 49 4.08 6.87 3.80
CA GLY A 49 5.09 5.98 4.35
C GLY A 49 6.03 5.37 3.31
N LYS A 50 7.12 4.77 3.81
CA LYS A 50 8.20 4.20 2.99
C LYS A 50 7.75 3.16 1.96
N ASP A 51 6.89 2.23 2.38
CA ASP A 51 6.40 1.16 1.51
C ASP A 51 5.51 1.71 0.38
N ASP A 52 4.70 2.72 0.67
CA ASP A 52 3.85 3.39 -0.32
C ASP A 52 4.68 4.20 -1.32
N ARG A 53 5.75 4.87 -0.88
CA ARG A 53 6.70 5.56 -1.78
C ARG A 53 7.38 4.58 -2.74
N GLU A 54 7.76 3.41 -2.25
CA GLU A 54 8.31 2.32 -3.06
C GLU A 54 7.26 1.73 -4.01
N ALA A 55 6.02 1.54 -3.54
CA ALA A 55 4.89 1.08 -4.36
C ALA A 55 4.62 2.04 -5.51
N LEU A 56 4.66 3.35 -5.27
CA LEU A 56 4.51 4.40 -6.29
C LEU A 56 5.67 4.38 -7.29
N ALA A 57 6.91 4.20 -6.82
CA ALA A 57 8.07 4.03 -7.68
C ALA A 57 7.94 2.79 -8.58
N TYR A 58 7.45 1.67 -8.03
CA TYR A 58 7.21 0.46 -8.79
C TYR A 58 6.09 0.66 -9.82
N ALA A 59 4.95 1.22 -9.40
CA ALA A 59 3.81 1.51 -10.26
C ALA A 59 4.21 2.39 -11.46
N SER A 60 5.10 3.36 -11.27
CA SER A 60 5.63 4.18 -12.37
C SER A 60 6.34 3.38 -13.46
N ARG A 61 7.00 2.27 -13.08
CA ARG A 61 7.65 1.36 -14.03
C ARG A 61 6.62 0.52 -14.76
N VAL A 62 5.57 0.07 -14.07
CA VAL A 62 4.45 -0.68 -14.66
C VAL A 62 3.72 0.19 -15.70
N ALA A 63 3.52 1.47 -15.42
CA ALA A 63 2.86 2.42 -16.32
C ALA A 63 3.62 2.71 -17.62
N ARG A 64 4.91 2.34 -17.74
CA ARG A 64 5.67 2.46 -18.99
C ARG A 64 5.17 1.49 -20.06
N HIS A 65 4.42 0.46 -19.67
CA HIS A 65 3.87 -0.48 -20.61
C HIS A 65 2.66 0.15 -21.34
N PRO A 66 2.61 0.14 -22.68
CA PRO A 66 1.62 0.90 -23.46
C PRO A 66 0.16 0.46 -23.24
N ARG A 67 -0.05 -0.75 -22.69
CA ARG A 67 -1.38 -1.28 -22.38
C ARG A 67 -1.84 -0.97 -20.96
N VAL A 68 -1.00 -0.37 -20.12
CA VAL A 68 -1.33 -0.08 -18.72
C VAL A 68 -1.91 1.33 -18.59
N LYS A 69 -3.07 1.44 -17.96
CA LYS A 69 -3.60 2.71 -17.45
C LYS A 69 -3.46 2.71 -15.94
N LEU A 70 -2.55 3.53 -15.43
CA LEU A 70 -2.31 3.64 -13.99
C LEU A 70 -3.13 4.79 -13.40
N THR A 71 -3.87 4.49 -12.34
CA THR A 71 -4.55 5.48 -11.49
C THR A 71 -3.89 5.49 -10.12
N ILE A 72 -3.51 6.67 -9.65
CA ILE A 72 -2.96 6.91 -8.33
C ILE A 72 -4.11 7.37 -7.43
N ILE A 73 -4.34 6.65 -6.33
CA ILE A 73 -5.42 6.94 -5.38
C ILE A 73 -4.80 7.31 -4.04
N ARG A 74 -4.82 8.60 -3.74
CA ARG A 74 -4.28 9.14 -2.50
C ARG A 74 -5.38 9.20 -1.44
N LEU A 75 -5.15 8.54 -0.31
CA LEU A 75 -6.08 8.51 0.81
C LEU A 75 -5.57 9.43 1.93
N LEU A 76 -6.36 10.43 2.30
CA LEU A 76 -6.01 11.41 3.31
C LEU A 76 -7.04 11.38 4.45
N VAL A 77 -6.60 11.69 5.66
CA VAL A 77 -7.51 11.85 6.81
C VAL A 77 -8.34 13.11 6.61
N ASP A 78 -9.65 13.01 6.78
CA ASP A 78 -10.54 14.18 6.80
C ASP A 78 -10.20 15.04 8.04
N PRO A 79 -9.81 16.33 7.86
CA PRO A 79 -9.51 17.22 8.99
C PRO A 79 -10.71 17.47 9.91
N ASN A 80 -11.93 17.22 9.46
CA ASN A 80 -13.16 17.40 10.23
C ASN A 80 -13.63 16.12 10.93
N ALA A 81 -12.95 14.98 10.74
CA ALA A 81 -13.23 13.77 11.49
C ALA A 81 -12.87 14.01 12.96
N GLU A 82 -13.88 13.89 13.84
CA GLU A 82 -13.78 14.12 15.28
C GLU A 82 -12.46 13.62 15.86
N SER A 83 -11.60 14.56 16.22
CA SER A 83 -10.31 14.33 16.86
C SER A 83 -10.53 13.55 18.15
N SER A 84 -10.43 12.22 18.07
CA SER A 84 -10.30 11.38 19.26
C SER A 84 -8.92 11.61 19.85
N ARG A 85 -8.85 12.67 20.68
CA ARG A 85 -7.76 13.02 21.56
C ARG A 85 -7.38 11.81 22.41
N LEU A 86 -6.30 11.12 22.06
CA LEU A 86 -5.61 10.23 22.98
C LEU A 86 -4.20 10.77 23.22
N VAL A 87 -3.98 11.09 24.48
CA VAL A 87 -2.89 11.91 25.04
C VAL A 87 -1.49 11.26 24.87
N GLY A 88 -1.37 10.06 24.29
CA GLY A 88 -0.11 9.43 23.90
C GLY A 88 0.42 9.82 22.51
N TYR A 89 -0.35 10.58 21.72
CA TYR A 89 -0.06 10.84 20.30
C TYR A 89 0.88 12.03 20.03
N ARG A 90 1.24 12.83 21.05
CA ARG A 90 1.93 14.13 20.81
C ARG A 90 3.40 14.01 20.39
N VAL A 91 4.11 12.96 20.79
CA VAL A 91 5.50 12.71 20.34
C VAL A 91 5.53 12.10 18.94
N ILE A 92 4.54 11.24 18.63
CA ILE A 92 4.33 10.64 17.30
C ILE A 92 3.98 11.69 16.25
N LEU A 93 3.29 12.79 16.63
CA LEU A 93 2.92 13.85 15.70
C LEU A 93 4.10 14.54 15.02
N GLU A 94 5.25 14.73 15.68
CA GLU A 94 6.37 15.44 15.06
C GLU A 94 7.07 14.59 14.00
N GLU A 95 7.31 13.32 14.30
CA GLU A 95 7.87 12.35 13.34
C GLU A 95 6.86 12.05 12.22
N GLN A 96 5.58 11.91 12.56
CA GLN A 96 4.52 11.73 11.58
C GLN A 96 4.31 12.96 10.69
N GLN A 97 4.46 14.18 11.23
CA GLN A 97 4.43 15.41 10.43
C GLN A 97 5.67 15.52 9.54
N LYS A 98 6.85 15.11 10.01
CA LYS A 98 8.06 15.06 9.18
C LYS A 98 7.89 14.05 8.05
N GLU A 99 7.39 12.84 8.34
CA GLU A 99 7.15 11.83 7.32
C GLU A 99 6.06 12.27 6.34
N MET A 100 4.97 12.89 6.81
CA MET A 100 3.92 13.44 5.94
C MET A 100 4.46 14.53 5.00
N LYS A 101 5.38 15.39 5.47
CA LYS A 101 6.06 16.36 4.62
C LYS A 101 6.94 15.69 3.56
N LEU A 102 7.69 14.66 3.95
CA LEU A 102 8.48 13.87 3.00
C LEU A 102 7.59 13.17 1.97
N ASP A 103 6.44 12.65 2.39
CA ASP A 103 5.43 12.06 1.52
C ASP A 103 4.85 13.09 0.55
N ASP A 104 4.49 14.28 1.03
CA ASP A 104 3.99 15.39 0.20
C ASP A 104 5.03 15.85 -0.82
N GLU A 105 6.29 16.04 -0.41
CA GLU A 105 7.38 16.45 -1.30
C GLU A 105 7.67 15.37 -2.35
N TYR A 106 7.74 14.10 -1.93
CA TYR A 106 7.93 12.98 -2.84
C TYR A 106 6.78 12.87 -3.85
N PHE A 107 5.55 12.97 -3.36
CA PHE A 107 4.36 12.89 -4.19
C PHE A 107 4.27 14.05 -5.17
N ALA A 108 4.59 15.29 -4.75
CA ALA A 108 4.61 16.46 -5.63
C ALA A 108 5.59 16.28 -6.79
N GLN A 109 6.82 15.83 -6.50
CA GLN A 109 7.82 15.53 -7.53
C GLN A 109 7.36 14.39 -8.46
N PHE A 110 6.69 13.38 -7.90
CA PHE A 110 6.14 12.28 -8.68
C PHE A 110 5.04 12.75 -9.63
N TYR A 111 4.10 13.55 -9.11
CA TYR A 111 2.96 14.11 -9.82
C TYR A 111 3.41 14.97 -11.01
N GLU A 112 4.38 15.87 -10.78
CA GLU A 112 4.92 16.72 -11.83
C GLU A 112 5.57 15.89 -12.95
N LYS A 113 6.33 14.84 -12.61
CA LYS A 113 7.04 14.01 -13.58
C LYS A 113 6.12 13.10 -14.40
N HIS A 114 5.06 12.56 -13.80
CA HIS A 114 4.30 11.47 -14.42
C HIS A 114 2.82 11.77 -14.67
N VAL A 115 2.20 12.64 -13.87
CA VAL A 115 0.77 12.97 -14.00
C VAL A 115 0.57 14.17 -14.90
N VAL A 116 1.36 15.23 -14.75
CA VAL A 116 1.28 16.43 -15.61
C VAL A 116 1.59 16.11 -17.07
N GLY A 117 2.43 15.11 -17.32
CA GLY A 117 2.69 14.57 -18.67
C GLY A 117 1.54 13.76 -19.29
N GLY A 118 0.41 13.59 -18.58
CA GLY A 118 -0.79 12.89 -19.08
C GLY A 118 -0.68 11.36 -19.10
N HIS A 119 0.35 10.78 -18.46
CA HIS A 119 0.58 9.33 -18.48
C HIS A 119 -0.17 8.56 -17.40
N MET A 120 -0.69 9.24 -16.37
CA MET A 120 -1.32 8.63 -15.20
C MET A 120 -2.51 9.45 -14.73
N SER A 121 -3.55 8.78 -14.24
CA SER A 121 -4.70 9.42 -13.59
C SER A 121 -4.42 9.61 -12.10
N TYR A 122 -4.98 10.68 -11.51
CA TYR A 122 -4.86 10.96 -10.08
C TYR A 122 -6.22 11.18 -9.43
N THR A 123 -6.41 10.65 -8.23
CA THR A 123 -7.63 10.85 -7.43
C THR A 123 -7.28 10.96 -5.94
N GLU A 124 -7.79 11.99 -5.29
CA GLU A 124 -7.71 12.17 -3.84
C GLU A 124 -9.03 11.77 -3.19
N LYS A 125 -8.95 11.09 -2.04
CA LYS A 125 -10.10 10.77 -1.19
C LYS A 125 -9.79 11.15 0.25
N HIS A 126 -10.59 12.05 0.79
CA HIS A 126 -10.59 12.36 2.23
C HIS A 126 -11.54 11.40 2.93
N LEU A 127 -11.04 10.72 3.95
CA LEU A 127 -11.74 9.66 4.65
C LEU A 127 -11.71 9.93 6.15
N ALA A 128 -12.83 9.72 6.82
CA ALA A 128 -12.94 9.97 8.25
C ALA A 128 -12.41 8.82 9.12
N ASN A 129 -12.47 7.58 8.62
CA ASN A 129 -12.14 6.39 9.40
C ASN A 129 -11.85 5.16 8.52
N ALA A 130 -11.51 4.05 9.17
CA ALA A 130 -11.26 2.76 8.51
C ALA A 130 -12.49 2.15 7.81
N ALA A 131 -13.72 2.42 8.26
CA ALA A 131 -14.92 1.90 7.59
C ALA A 131 -15.16 2.59 6.23
N GLU A 132 -14.89 3.89 6.13
CA GLU A 132 -14.90 4.61 4.85
C GLU A 132 -13.77 4.16 3.93
N THR A 133 -12.59 3.87 4.50
CA THR A 133 -11.47 3.28 3.77
C THR A 133 -11.87 1.93 3.18
N PHE A 134 -12.45 1.04 3.98
CA PHE A 134 -12.96 -0.25 3.51
C PHE A 134 -13.99 -0.08 2.39
N SER A 135 -14.96 0.82 2.57
CA SER A 135 -15.99 1.11 1.56
C SER A 135 -15.40 1.65 0.26
N THR A 136 -14.36 2.48 0.37
CA THR A 136 -13.59 2.99 -0.76
C THR A 136 -12.86 1.87 -1.49
N LEU A 137 -12.16 0.98 -0.76
CA LEU A 137 -11.51 -0.16 -1.38
C LEU A 137 -12.55 -1.00 -2.13
N ARG A 138 -13.71 -1.28 -1.54
CA ARG A 138 -14.78 -2.06 -2.17
C ARG A 138 -15.22 -1.51 -3.52
N SER A 139 -15.20 -0.19 -3.70
CA SER A 139 -15.54 0.42 -4.98
C SER A 139 -14.60 0.03 -6.12
N PHE A 140 -13.40 -0.50 -5.84
CA PHE A 140 -12.40 -0.88 -6.87
C PHE A 140 -12.74 -2.17 -7.59
N GLU A 141 -13.65 -2.98 -7.05
CA GLU A 141 -14.12 -4.18 -7.70
C GLU A 141 -14.67 -3.87 -9.10
N GLY A 142 -14.22 -4.63 -10.09
CA GLY A 142 -14.59 -4.46 -11.50
C GLY A 142 -13.97 -3.25 -12.21
N GLN A 143 -13.29 -2.34 -11.51
CA GLN A 143 -12.63 -1.18 -12.12
C GLN A 143 -11.17 -1.46 -12.51
N TYR A 144 -10.46 -2.21 -11.66
CA TYR A 144 -9.02 -2.47 -11.78
C TYR A 144 -8.72 -3.96 -11.86
N SER A 145 -7.73 -4.33 -12.66
CA SER A 145 -7.24 -5.70 -12.77
C SER A 145 -6.13 -6.00 -11.76
N LEU A 146 -5.38 -4.96 -11.37
CA LEU A 146 -4.29 -5.03 -10.39
C LEU A 146 -4.35 -3.80 -9.47
N VAL A 147 -4.21 -4.04 -8.18
CA VAL A 147 -4.05 -2.97 -7.18
C VAL A 147 -2.69 -3.14 -6.50
N ILE A 148 -1.88 -2.08 -6.54
CA ILE A 148 -0.56 -2.02 -5.92
C ILE A 148 -0.67 -1.21 -4.63
N VAL A 149 -0.17 -1.76 -3.53
CA VAL A 149 -0.24 -1.15 -2.20
C VAL A 149 1.08 -1.31 -1.46
N GLY A 150 1.44 -0.36 -0.59
CA GLY A 150 2.49 -0.58 0.40
C GLY A 150 2.02 -1.57 1.47
N ARG A 151 2.96 -2.33 2.04
CA ARG A 151 2.69 -3.26 3.15
C ARG A 151 2.39 -2.50 4.43
N GLU A 152 3.23 -1.56 4.81
CA GLU A 152 2.99 -0.71 5.97
C GLU A 152 1.94 0.36 5.63
N GLY A 153 0.81 0.35 6.34
CA GLY A 153 -0.31 1.28 6.13
C GLY A 153 -0.06 2.66 6.74
N GLY A 154 1.02 3.32 6.31
CA GLY A 154 1.57 4.53 6.93
C GLY A 154 1.84 4.37 8.44
N LEU A 155 2.36 5.41 9.08
CA LEU A 155 2.42 5.45 10.55
C LEU A 155 0.99 5.39 11.11
N ASN A 156 0.52 4.19 11.45
CA ASN A 156 -0.72 3.92 12.20
C ASN A 156 -1.86 4.92 11.95
N SER A 157 -2.13 5.20 10.66
CA SER A 157 -3.09 6.22 10.27
C SER A 157 -4.48 5.85 10.80
N ILE A 158 -5.26 6.86 11.19
CA ILE A 158 -6.67 6.68 11.61
C ILE A 158 -7.48 5.91 10.54
N LEU A 159 -7.04 5.96 9.28
CA LEU A 159 -7.63 5.27 8.14
C LEU A 159 -7.42 3.75 8.14
N THR A 160 -6.38 3.24 8.80
CA THR A 160 -6.09 1.80 8.89
C THR A 160 -6.30 1.24 10.29
N LYS A 161 -6.59 2.11 11.27
CA LYS A 161 -6.87 1.75 12.66
C LYS A 161 -8.09 0.85 12.76
N GLY A 162 -7.93 -0.34 13.35
CA GLY A 162 -8.97 -1.35 13.48
C GLY A 162 -9.04 -2.36 12.33
N MET A 163 -8.35 -2.10 11.20
CA MET A 163 -8.18 -3.13 10.15
C MET A 163 -7.20 -4.22 10.60
N ASN A 164 -6.23 -3.88 11.44
CA ASN A 164 -5.25 -4.83 11.98
C ASN A 164 -5.88 -5.85 12.95
N ASP A 165 -6.97 -5.48 13.64
CA ASP A 165 -7.56 -6.32 14.70
C ASP A 165 -8.28 -7.56 14.15
N TRP A 166 -8.53 -7.61 12.84
CA TRP A 166 -9.21 -8.70 12.13
C TRP A 166 -8.35 -9.32 11.02
N GLN A 167 -7.03 -9.09 11.05
CA GLN A 167 -6.14 -9.60 10.01
C GLN A 167 -6.05 -11.12 10.01
N GLN A 168 -6.30 -11.73 8.85
CA GLN A 168 -6.04 -13.16 8.65
C GLN A 168 -4.60 -13.41 8.22
N CYS A 169 -4.01 -12.46 7.47
CA CYS A 169 -2.64 -12.49 6.99
C CYS A 169 -1.93 -11.15 7.30
N PRO A 170 -1.34 -11.00 8.50
CA PRO A 170 -0.66 -9.75 8.89
C PRO A 170 0.52 -9.40 7.96
N GLU A 171 1.02 -10.38 7.21
CA GLU A 171 2.18 -10.23 6.33
C GLU A 171 1.87 -9.34 5.13
N LEU A 172 0.59 -9.20 4.79
CA LEU A 172 0.09 -8.40 3.67
C LEU A 172 -0.19 -6.94 4.07
N GLY A 173 -0.16 -6.62 5.37
CA GLY A 173 -0.57 -5.32 5.87
C GLY A 173 -2.09 -5.09 5.85
N PRO A 174 -2.59 -3.99 6.46
CA PRO A 174 -4.03 -3.74 6.65
C PRO A 174 -4.79 -3.69 5.32
N ILE A 175 -4.28 -2.92 4.36
CA ILE A 175 -4.93 -2.76 3.06
C ILE A 175 -4.76 -4.03 2.22
N GLY A 176 -3.55 -4.61 2.20
CA GLY A 176 -3.27 -5.82 1.45
C GLY A 176 -4.12 -7.00 1.91
N ASP A 177 -4.30 -7.19 3.22
CA ASP A 177 -5.15 -8.25 3.79
C ASP A 177 -6.62 -8.05 3.42
N VAL A 178 -7.16 -6.82 3.55
CA VAL A 178 -8.54 -6.52 3.15
C VAL A 178 -8.77 -6.81 1.66
N LEU A 179 -7.87 -6.34 0.79
CA LEU A 179 -7.96 -6.58 -0.66
C LEU A 179 -7.75 -8.06 -1.02
N SER A 180 -6.99 -8.79 -0.20
CA SER A 180 -6.69 -10.22 -0.37
C SER A 180 -7.73 -11.13 0.28
N GLY A 181 -8.64 -10.56 1.08
CA GLY A 181 -9.71 -11.26 1.74
C GLY A 181 -10.73 -11.85 0.77
N PRO A 182 -11.39 -12.97 1.15
CA PRO A 182 -12.40 -13.63 0.32
C PRO A 182 -13.61 -12.74 0.06
N ASP A 183 -13.87 -11.81 0.98
CA ASP A 183 -15.03 -10.95 0.87
C ASP A 183 -14.84 -9.92 -0.24
N PHE A 184 -13.60 -9.48 -0.55
CA PHE A 184 -13.31 -8.29 -1.36
C PHE A 184 -13.63 -8.42 -2.85
N SER A 185 -12.96 -9.34 -3.54
CA SER A 185 -13.22 -9.67 -4.94
C SER A 185 -12.43 -10.90 -5.35
N MET A 186 -13.02 -11.73 -6.20
CA MET A 186 -12.36 -12.93 -6.76
C MET A 186 -11.56 -12.65 -8.04
N THR A 187 -11.59 -11.41 -8.56
CA THR A 187 -11.03 -11.09 -9.89
C THR A 187 -9.89 -10.08 -9.87
N VAL A 188 -9.75 -9.31 -8.78
CA VAL A 188 -8.70 -8.30 -8.65
C VAL A 188 -7.45 -8.91 -8.03
N SER A 189 -6.32 -8.79 -8.72
CA SER A 189 -5.03 -9.19 -8.14
C SER A 189 -4.42 -8.06 -7.32
N VAL A 190 -3.67 -8.41 -6.29
CA VAL A 190 -3.11 -7.43 -5.33
C VAL A 190 -1.61 -7.62 -5.26
N LEU A 191 -0.85 -6.55 -5.48
CA LEU A 191 0.60 -6.53 -5.30
C LEU A 191 0.94 -5.68 -4.08
N ILE A 192 1.41 -6.34 -3.03
CA ILE A 192 1.88 -5.70 -1.81
C ILE A 192 3.37 -5.46 -1.95
N ILE A 193 3.83 -4.23 -1.77
CA ILE A 193 5.24 -3.83 -1.87
C ILE A 193 5.74 -3.47 -0.48
N GLN A 194 6.91 -4.00 -0.10
CA GLN A 194 7.66 -3.59 1.08
C GLN A 194 9.01 -3.03 0.64
N GLN A 195 9.34 -1.84 1.10
CA GLN A 195 10.67 -1.26 0.89
C GLN A 195 11.73 -2.02 1.71
N HIS A 196 12.93 -2.13 1.15
CA HIS A 196 14.09 -2.67 1.86
C HIS A 196 14.33 -1.91 3.18
N LYS A 197 14.45 -2.65 4.28
CA LYS A 197 14.92 -2.13 5.56
C LYS A 197 16.42 -2.31 5.63
N VAL A 198 17.19 -1.23 5.48
CA VAL A 198 18.64 -1.27 5.75
C VAL A 198 18.81 -1.70 7.20
N LYS A 199 19.71 -2.66 7.46
CA LYS A 199 19.93 -3.33 8.76
C LYS A 199 20.52 -2.41 9.86
N GLY A 200 20.06 -1.16 9.94
CA GLY A 200 20.42 -0.15 10.93
C GLY A 200 19.26 0.78 11.33
N ASP A 201 18.07 0.62 10.76
CA ASP A 201 16.86 1.40 11.07
C ASP A 201 15.95 0.67 12.09
N LEU A 202 16.55 -0.13 12.97
CA LEU A 202 15.83 -0.74 14.08
C LEU A 202 15.57 0.33 15.14
N ASP A 203 14.42 0.98 15.04
CA ASP A 203 13.79 1.65 16.18
C ASP A 203 13.64 0.63 17.33
N GLY A 204 14.50 0.80 18.34
CA GLY A 204 14.20 0.54 19.75
C GLY A 204 13.48 -0.77 20.08
N LEU A 205 14.02 -1.91 19.70
CA LEU A 205 13.80 -3.14 20.45
C LEU A 205 15.10 -3.51 21.14
N ASP A 206 15.03 -3.49 22.47
CA ASP A 206 16.12 -3.66 23.42
C ASP A 206 17.13 -4.73 23.00
N ASP A 207 18.38 -4.30 22.89
CA ASP A 207 19.55 -5.14 23.07
C ASP A 207 19.52 -5.72 24.49
N ASP A 208 18.81 -6.84 24.68
CA ASP A 208 19.07 -7.69 25.83
C ASP A 208 18.94 -9.18 25.48
N PHE A 209 19.92 -9.67 24.75
CA PHE A 209 20.42 -11.03 24.95
C PHE A 209 21.96 -10.98 24.94
N SER A 210 22.54 -10.49 26.04
CA SER A 210 23.88 -10.92 26.42
C SER A 210 23.83 -12.42 26.72
N ILE A 211 24.46 -13.21 25.84
CA ILE A 211 24.81 -14.59 26.13
C ILE A 211 25.95 -14.54 27.16
N MET A 212 25.68 -14.96 28.39
CA MET A 212 26.69 -15.54 29.27
C MET A 212 26.95 -16.99 28.86
#